data_AF-A0A367HZ96-F1
#
_entry.id   AF-A0A367HZ96-F1
#
_cell.length_a   1.000
_cell.length_b   1.000
_cell.length_c   1.000
_cell.angle_alpha   90.00
_cell.angle_beta   90.00
_cell.angle_gamma   90.00
#
_symmetry.space_group_name_H-M   'P 1'
#
loop_
_entity.id
_entity.type
_entity.pdbx_description
1 polymer ?
#
loop_
_entity_poly.entity_id
_entity_poly.type
_entity_poly.pdbx_seq_one_letter_code
_entity_poly.pdbx_strand_id
1 'polypeptide(L)'
;MADVERDDIREMRAQGDLKAFLRQQIAEGRGRRDKPPTVVPPKPPGYRAGAWPTGTSPPGPPPPQPPGAWTTALEAYRAHIVATEHRDRLAEDPGQTCECPPCTDLRRNP
;
A
#
# COMPACT_ATOMS: atom_id res chain seq x y z
N MET A 1 5.42 36.79 0.84
CA MET A 1 6.09 35.53 1.23
C MET A 1 7.51 35.66 0.75
N ALA A 2 8.51 35.31 1.56
CA ALA A 2 9.87 35.24 1.04
C ALA A 2 9.90 34.07 0.05
N ASP A 3 10.25 34.36 -1.20
CA ASP A 3 10.45 33.32 -2.20
C ASP A 3 11.78 32.63 -1.87
N VAL A 4 11.69 31.44 -1.28
CA VAL A 4 12.87 30.64 -0.96
C VAL A 4 13.29 29.92 -2.23
N GLU A 5 14.45 30.28 -2.76
CA GLU A 5 14.98 29.71 -3.97
C GLU A 5 15.75 28.42 -3.68
N ARG A 6 16.05 27.66 -4.75
CA ARG A 6 16.73 26.37 -4.63
C ARG A 6 18.12 26.50 -3.98
N ASP A 7 18.80 27.61 -4.25
CA ASP A 7 20.15 27.86 -3.74
C ASP A 7 20.13 28.16 -2.24
N ASP A 8 19.11 28.86 -1.74
CA ASP A 8 18.90 29.09 -0.31
C ASP A 8 18.72 27.78 0.45
N ILE A 9 17.95 26.84 -0.11
CA ILE A 9 17.75 25.50 0.49
C ILE A 9 19.07 24.73 0.55
N ARG A 10 19.93 24.89 -0.46
CA ARG A 10 21.24 24.24 -0.49
C ARG A 10 22.16 24.79 0.60
N GLU A 11 22.18 26.11 0.76
CA GLU A 11 22.97 26.77 1.80
C GLU A 11 22.45 26.41 3.21
N MET A 12 21.14 26.39 3.41
CA MET A 12 20.53 25.97 4.66
C MET A 12 20.82 24.50 5.01
N ARG A 13 20.97 23.62 4.01
CA ARG A 13 21.42 22.24 4.25
C ARG A 13 22.87 22.19 4.70
N ALA A 14 23.73 23.05 4.17
CA ALA A 14 25.14 23.11 4.53
C ALA A 14 25.33 23.69 5.95
N GLN A 15 24.51 24.65 6.34
CA GLN A 15 24.56 25.31 7.66
C GLN A 15 23.80 24.54 8.76
N GLY A 16 22.97 23.55 8.37
CA GLY A 16 22.25 22.68 9.30
C GLY A 16 20.97 23.30 9.92
N ASP A 17 20.56 24.47 9.44
CA ASP A 17 19.43 25.25 9.93
C ASP A 17 18.10 24.93 9.20
N LEU A 18 18.15 24.24 8.05
CA LEU A 18 16.97 23.90 7.24
C LEU A 18 15.85 23.23 8.06
N LYS A 19 16.21 22.36 8.99
CA LYS A 19 15.24 21.62 9.81
C LYS A 19 14.46 22.55 10.75
N ALA A 20 15.12 23.56 11.31
CA ALA A 20 14.49 24.54 12.20
C ALA A 20 13.56 25.45 11.38
N PHE A 21 14.04 25.92 10.24
CA PHE A 21 13.26 26.73 9.30
C PHE A 21 11.96 26.03 8.85
N LEU A 22 12.03 24.77 8.42
CA LEU A 22 10.84 24.01 8.00
C LEU A 22 9.83 23.82 9.14
N ARG A 23 10.31 23.61 10.38
CA ARG A 23 9.43 23.49 11.56
C ARG A 23 8.72 24.81 11.86
N GLN A 24 9.41 25.94 11.70
CA GLN A 24 8.82 27.25 11.86
C GLN A 24 7.74 27.52 10.81
N GLN A 25 8.01 27.22 9.53
CA GLN A 25 7.02 27.36 8.45
C GLN A 25 5.74 26.54 8.73
N ILE A 26 5.90 25.31 9.23
CA ILE A 26 4.77 24.46 9.64
C ILE A 26 4.00 25.09 10.81
N ALA A 27 4.68 25.65 11.80
CA ALA A 27 4.05 26.27 12.96
C ALA A 27 3.26 27.53 12.56
N GLU A 28 3.83 28.38 11.72
CA GLU A 28 3.15 29.56 11.17
C GLU A 28 1.92 29.18 10.35
N GLY A 29 2.04 28.16 9.50
CA GLY A 29 0.90 27.64 8.73
C GLY A 29 -0.20 27.03 9.59
N ARG A 30 0.14 26.41 10.73
CA ARG A 30 -0.84 25.92 11.71
C ARG A 30 -1.55 27.06 12.42
N GLY A 31 -0.84 28.12 12.79
CA GLY A 31 -1.41 29.30 13.45
C GLY A 31 -2.40 30.07 12.57
N ARG A 32 -2.21 30.04 11.23
CA ARG A 32 -3.12 30.68 10.26
C ARG A 32 -4.36 29.83 9.93
N ARG A 33 -4.42 28.56 10.33
CA ARG A 33 -5.59 27.72 10.08
C ARG A 33 -6.63 27.98 11.17
N ASP A 34 -7.66 28.75 10.83
CA ASP A 34 -8.92 28.70 11.56
C ASP A 34 -9.52 27.31 11.39
N LYS A 35 -9.36 26.46 12.42
CA LYS A 35 -10.02 25.16 12.44
C LYS A 35 -11.46 25.42 12.87
N PRO A 36 -12.47 25.18 12.02
CA PRO A 36 -13.86 25.28 12.47
C PRO A 36 -14.04 24.33 13.66
N PRO A 37 -14.80 24.75 14.70
CA PRO A 37 -15.07 23.90 15.84
C PRO A 37 -15.67 22.58 15.33
N THR A 38 -14.94 21.49 15.56
CA THR A 38 -15.44 20.15 15.21
C THR A 38 -16.50 19.79 16.22
N VAL A 39 -17.77 19.98 15.85
CA VAL A 39 -18.90 19.49 16.65
C VAL A 39 -18.93 17.98 16.50
N VAL A 40 -18.62 17.27 17.59
CA VAL A 40 -18.73 15.81 17.61
C VAL A 40 -20.21 15.47 17.74
N PRO A 41 -20.81 14.69 16.81
CA PRO A 41 -22.19 14.29 16.92
C PRO A 41 -22.41 13.43 18.17
N PRO A 42 -23.60 13.47 18.78
CA PRO A 42 -23.91 12.64 19.94
C PRO A 42 -23.80 11.15 19.61
N LYS A 43 -23.23 10.39 20.54
CA LYS A 43 -23.11 8.93 20.40
C LYS A 43 -24.50 8.28 20.52
N PRO A 44 -24.83 7.26 19.71
CA PRO A 44 -26.11 6.57 19.81
C PRO A 44 -26.24 5.80 21.14
N PRO A 45 -27.47 5.55 21.62
CA PRO A 45 -27.70 4.77 22.83
C PRO A 45 -27.13 3.34 22.67
N GLY A 46 -26.33 2.91 23.64
CA GLY A 46 -25.64 1.61 23.60
C GLY A 46 -24.27 1.60 22.91
N TYR A 47 -23.77 2.76 22.43
CA TYR A 47 -22.42 2.85 21.86
C TYR A 47 -21.34 2.41 22.84
N ARG A 48 -20.49 1.48 22.41
CA ARG A 48 -19.23 1.13 23.07
C ARG A 48 -18.08 1.28 22.07
N ALA A 49 -17.04 2.01 22.46
CA ALA A 49 -15.87 2.20 21.62
C ALA A 49 -15.20 0.85 21.31
N GLY A 50 -14.94 0.58 20.03
CA GLY A 50 -14.38 -0.69 19.57
C GLY A 50 -15.39 -1.83 19.44
N ALA A 51 -16.65 -1.64 19.85
CA ALA A 51 -17.70 -2.62 19.63
C ALA A 51 -18.33 -2.45 18.25
N TRP A 52 -18.80 -3.56 17.69
CA TRP A 52 -19.68 -3.55 16.53
C TRP A 52 -21.02 -2.88 16.88
N PRO A 53 -21.64 -2.15 15.93
CA PRO A 53 -22.99 -1.63 16.11
C PRO A 53 -23.98 -2.69 16.60
N THR A 54 -24.96 -2.29 17.40
CA THR A 54 -26.02 -3.17 17.88
C THR A 54 -26.71 -3.86 16.69
N GLY A 55 -26.83 -5.19 16.73
CA GLY A 55 -27.41 -5.99 15.64
C GLY A 55 -26.41 -6.35 14.54
N THR A 56 -25.14 -5.98 14.66
CA THR A 56 -24.07 -6.40 13.76
C THR A 56 -23.05 -7.28 14.50
N SER A 57 -22.33 -8.10 13.76
CA SER A 57 -21.27 -8.96 14.28
C SER A 57 -20.08 -8.92 13.33
N PRO A 58 -18.86 -9.16 13.83
CA PRO A 58 -17.71 -9.31 12.95
C PRO A 58 -17.95 -10.46 11.96
N PRO A 59 -17.35 -10.40 10.76
CA PRO A 59 -17.32 -11.56 9.89
C PRO A 59 -16.73 -12.75 10.65
N GLY A 60 -17.32 -13.93 10.46
CA GLY A 60 -16.84 -15.16 11.06
C GLY A 60 -15.40 -15.48 10.60
N PRO A 61 -14.68 -16.34 11.34
CA PRO A 61 -13.38 -16.81 10.89
C PRO A 61 -13.53 -17.51 9.53
N PRO A 62 -12.52 -17.40 8.65
CA PRO A 62 -12.53 -18.12 7.38
C PRO A 62 -12.60 -19.63 7.62
N PRO A 63 -13.20 -20.39 6.69
CA PRO A 63 -13.25 -21.84 6.80
C PRO A 63 -11.84 -22.45 6.85
N PRO A 64 -11.66 -23.60 7.52
CA PRO A 64 -10.37 -24.28 7.55
C PRO A 64 -9.96 -24.68 6.12
N GLN A 65 -8.69 -24.47 5.81
CA GLN A 65 -8.12 -24.88 4.53
C GLN A 65 -8.00 -26.40 4.47
N PRO A 66 -8.20 -27.03 3.28
CA PRO A 66 -8.00 -28.46 3.14
C PRO A 66 -6.53 -28.85 3.39
N PRO A 67 -6.26 -30.10 3.80
CA PRO A 67 -4.89 -30.58 3.98
C PRO A 67 -4.12 -30.44 2.66
N GLY A 68 -2.90 -29.90 2.73
CA GLY A 68 -2.06 -29.66 1.55
C GLY A 68 -2.40 -28.40 0.74
N ALA A 69 -3.42 -27.62 1.12
CA ALA A 69 -3.77 -26.38 0.41
C ALA A 69 -2.57 -25.42 0.28
N TRP A 70 -1.78 -25.30 1.35
CA TRP A 70 -0.60 -24.45 1.37
C TRP A 70 0.51 -24.91 0.43
N THR A 71 0.78 -26.21 0.38
CA THR A 71 1.80 -26.76 -0.52
C THR A 71 1.38 -26.57 -1.98
N THR A 72 0.11 -26.86 -2.30
CA THR A 72 -0.43 -26.62 -3.65
C THR A 72 -0.40 -25.15 -4.04
N ALA A 73 -0.76 -24.24 -3.13
CA ALA A 73 -0.70 -22.80 -3.37
C ALA A 73 0.74 -22.31 -3.61
N LEU A 74 1.71 -22.82 -2.85
CA LEU A 74 3.14 -22.48 -3.02
C LEU A 74 3.69 -23.01 -4.35
N GLU A 75 3.34 -24.23 -4.74
CA GLU A 75 3.72 -24.81 -6.03
C GLU A 75 3.14 -24.00 -7.19
N ALA A 76 1.85 -23.65 -7.11
CA ALA A 76 1.19 -22.81 -8.09
C ALA A 76 1.85 -21.42 -8.20
N TYR A 77 2.19 -20.79 -7.06
CA TYR A 77 2.88 -19.51 -7.04
C TYR A 77 4.26 -19.59 -7.71
N ARG A 78 5.07 -20.60 -7.38
CA ARG A 78 6.39 -20.81 -8.00
C ARG A 78 6.28 -21.06 -9.50
N ALA A 79 5.32 -21.87 -9.92
CA ALA A 79 5.04 -22.14 -11.34
C ALA A 79 4.67 -20.85 -12.08
N HIS A 80 3.84 -19.99 -11.45
CA HIS A 80 3.49 -18.69 -12.00
C HIS A 80 4.72 -17.80 -12.22
N ILE A 81 5.60 -17.67 -11.22
CA ILE A 81 6.83 -16.86 -11.34
C ILE A 81 7.70 -17.33 -12.52
N VAL A 82 7.98 -18.64 -12.61
CA VAL A 82 8.76 -19.21 -13.71
C VAL A 82 8.12 -18.90 -15.06
N ALA A 83 6.81 -19.09 -15.16
CA ALA A 83 6.11 -18.87 -16.42
C ALA A 83 6.01 -17.38 -16.80
N THR A 84 5.93 -16.46 -15.83
CA THR A 84 6.01 -15.01 -16.09
C THR A 84 7.40 -14.58 -16.54
N GLU A 85 8.48 -15.08 -15.91
CA GLU A 85 9.85 -14.78 -16.34
C GLU A 85 10.11 -15.28 -17.76
N HIS A 86 9.62 -16.47 -18.09
CA HIS A 86 9.73 -17.01 -19.44
C HIS A 86 8.94 -16.18 -20.44
N ARG A 87 7.71 -15.76 -20.12
CA ARG A 87 6.91 -14.89 -20.98
C ARG A 87 7.65 -13.59 -21.29
N ASP A 88 8.25 -12.97 -20.29
CA ASP A 88 8.94 -11.70 -20.45
C ASP A 88 10.20 -11.87 -21.34
N ARG A 89 10.96 -12.96 -21.18
CA ARG A 89 12.06 -13.31 -22.11
C ARG A 89 11.60 -13.60 -23.54
N LEU A 90 10.48 -14.31 -23.69
CA LEU A 90 9.92 -14.63 -25.02
C LEU A 90 9.36 -13.38 -25.73
N ALA A 91 8.96 -12.36 -24.97
CA ALA A 91 8.57 -11.07 -25.55
C ALA A 91 9.78 -10.31 -26.13
N GLU A 92 11.00 -10.55 -25.61
CA GLU A 92 12.25 -9.98 -26.13
C GLU A 92 12.77 -10.74 -27.37
N ASP A 93 12.50 -12.04 -27.48
CA ASP A 93 12.85 -12.89 -28.63
C ASP A 93 11.66 -13.78 -29.09
N PRO A 94 10.78 -13.27 -29.97
CA PRO A 94 9.54 -13.94 -30.36
C PRO A 94 9.74 -15.20 -31.21
N GLY A 95 10.98 -15.52 -31.60
CA GLY A 95 11.31 -16.77 -32.30
C GLY A 95 11.46 -17.97 -31.37
N GLN A 96 11.60 -17.74 -30.07
CA GLN A 96 11.67 -18.81 -29.09
C GLN A 96 10.27 -19.22 -28.64
N THR A 97 10.11 -20.49 -28.26
CA THR A 97 8.92 -21.01 -27.58
C THR A 97 9.35 -21.83 -26.38
N CYS A 98 8.57 -21.77 -25.29
CA CYS A 98 8.84 -22.57 -24.10
C CYS A 98 7.73 -23.60 -23.90
N GLU A 99 8.08 -24.88 -23.83
CA GLU A 99 7.13 -26.00 -23.67
C GLU A 99 7.08 -26.55 -22.24
N CYS A 100 7.66 -25.86 -21.26
CA CYS A 100 7.63 -26.36 -19.89
C CYS A 100 6.19 -26.40 -19.33
N PRO A 101 5.91 -27.31 -18.37
CA PRO A 101 4.56 -27.47 -17.83
C PRO A 101 3.94 -26.16 -17.30
N PRO A 102 4.66 -25.32 -16.50
CA PRO A 102 4.11 -24.03 -16.03
C PRO A 102 3.67 -23.07 -17.15
N CYS A 103 4.46 -22.97 -18.23
CA CYS A 103 4.12 -22.12 -19.38
C CYS A 103 2.97 -22.71 -20.21
N THR A 104 2.80 -24.03 -20.19
CA THR A 104 1.67 -24.70 -20.84
C THR A 104 0.39 -24.51 -20.04
N ASP A 105 0.46 -24.58 -18.71
CA ASP A 105 -0.68 -24.40 -17.81
C ASP A 105 -1.22 -22.96 -17.84
N LEU A 106 -0.34 -21.95 -17.80
CA LEU A 106 -0.77 -20.54 -17.94
C LEU A 106 -1.42 -20.24 -19.29
N ARG A 107 -0.99 -20.90 -20.37
CA ARG A 107 -1.63 -20.72 -21.69
C ARG A 107 -3.02 -21.35 -21.76
N ARG A 108 -3.27 -22.41 -21.00
CA ARG A 108 -4.58 -23.08 -20.93
C ARG A 108 -5.58 -22.34 -20.03
N ASN A 109 -5.10 -21.61 -19.03
CA ASN A 109 -5.92 -20.88 -18.08
C ASN A 109 -5.36 -19.44 -17.89
N PRO A 110 -5.68 -18.52 -18.82
CA PRO A 110 -5.06 -17.19 -18.92
C PRO A 110 -5.43 -16.25 -17.77
#